data_AF-A0A0C9W3H6-F1
#
_entry.id   AF-A0A0C9W3H6-F1
#
_cell.length_a   1.000
_cell.length_b   1.000
_cell.length_c   1.000
_cell.angle_alpha   90.00
_cell.angle_beta   90.00
_cell.angle_gamma   90.00
#
_symmetry.space_group_name_H-M   'P 1'
#
loop_
_entity.id
_entity.type
_entity.pdbx_description
1 polymer ?
#
loop_
_entity_poly.entity_id
_entity_poly.type
_entity_poly.pdbx_seq_one_letter_code
_entity_poly.pdbx_strand_id
1 'polypeptide(L)'
;MPNSRHLTHNLHDDENVDVSSELDADPADALAPFLQPSLTIPDGRYASTTSTQDAIAAELYDATPPELRKYILHSYFKQMFRKALNNLHGHLVSSVIKLSTLILDLPAYLLPKSEVHVNDPQLAKFIKFSDSDKVPLFPPILFPNLQKNNNVIFKSPILVRILKVILLSPAAIALYSIHSINYSLIALAAMLAVCIASPDPALEQTGRVTSFKYYANFATYKSMLLKSADTPGTQGLIKWYNLKIFTDRHQGNVLNALENPEFGELGDELLAEVLTSRSGALPVSNTNTSLITPSEPIPAHAPNHQTVDPDITIAQQTTKARPQPKQGKGHVVSTSHIDVDTNQPRQTHGRAPRE
;
A
#
# COMPACT_ATOMS: atom_id res chain seq x y z
N MET A 1 50.88 -64.81 42.17
CA MET A 1 51.41 -65.55 41.01
C MET A 1 51.21 -64.67 39.79
N PRO A 2 52.26 -64.42 39.00
CA PRO A 2 52.39 -63.23 38.15
C PRO A 2 51.92 -63.50 36.71
N ASN A 3 51.58 -62.43 35.97
CA ASN A 3 52.21 -62.28 34.67
C ASN A 3 52.35 -60.82 34.25
N SER A 4 53.58 -60.52 33.89
CA SER A 4 54.12 -59.26 33.40
C SER A 4 54.01 -59.20 31.87
N ARG A 5 54.03 -57.98 31.31
CA ARG A 5 54.34 -57.54 29.92
C ARG A 5 53.39 -56.37 29.57
N HIS A 6 53.78 -55.30 28.90
CA HIS A 6 55.06 -54.70 28.53
C HIS A 6 54.69 -53.28 28.03
N LEU A 7 55.46 -52.26 28.40
CA LEU A 7 55.44 -50.94 27.75
C LEU A 7 55.70 -51.06 26.25
N THR A 8 55.02 -50.24 25.43
CA THR A 8 55.68 -49.40 24.41
C THR A 8 54.82 -48.19 24.03
N HIS A 9 55.49 -47.05 24.00
CA HIS A 9 55.15 -45.77 23.38
C HIS A 9 54.33 -45.86 22.08
N ASN A 10 53.44 -44.89 21.89
CA ASN A 10 53.44 -44.06 20.68
C ASN A 10 52.90 -42.66 20.99
N LEU A 11 53.80 -41.68 20.88
CA LEU A 11 53.49 -40.29 20.63
C LEU A 11 52.78 -40.23 19.27
N HIS A 12 51.58 -39.67 19.22
CA HIS A 12 51.01 -39.16 17.98
C HIS A 12 51.02 -37.65 18.10
N ASP A 13 51.74 -37.06 17.16
CA ASP A 13 51.90 -35.65 16.96
C ASP A 13 50.53 -34.96 16.82
N ASP A 14 50.35 -33.91 17.62
CA ASP A 14 49.33 -32.89 17.43
C ASP A 14 49.56 -32.21 16.07
N GLU A 15 48.89 -32.69 15.02
CA GLU A 15 48.58 -31.84 13.87
C GLU A 15 47.49 -30.85 14.30
N ASN A 16 47.96 -29.75 14.86
CA ASN A 16 47.18 -28.53 15.06
C ASN A 16 46.94 -27.92 13.67
N VAL A 17 45.95 -28.46 12.95
CA VAL A 17 45.46 -27.86 11.71
C VAL A 17 44.80 -26.53 12.09
N ASP A 18 45.49 -25.44 11.78
CA ASP A 18 44.98 -24.10 11.88
C ASP A 18 43.86 -23.90 10.83
N VAL A 19 42.63 -24.25 11.20
CA VAL A 19 41.41 -24.01 10.41
C VAL A 19 40.91 -22.57 10.57
N SER A 20 41.74 -21.64 11.05
CA SER A 20 41.31 -20.26 11.38
C SER A 20 41.58 -19.23 10.28
N SER A 21 42.00 -19.63 9.07
CA SER A 21 42.44 -18.68 8.03
C SER A 21 41.57 -18.61 6.76
N GLU A 22 40.40 -19.28 6.72
CA GLU A 22 39.55 -19.31 5.52
C GLU A 22 38.12 -18.78 5.75
N LEU A 23 38.00 -17.72 6.57
CA LEU A 23 36.71 -17.10 6.91
C LEU A 23 36.72 -15.57 6.81
N ASP A 24 37.50 -15.00 5.88
CA ASP A 24 37.66 -13.53 5.77
C ASP A 24 37.19 -12.93 4.43
N ALA A 25 36.48 -13.70 3.59
CA ALA A 25 35.68 -13.08 2.54
C ALA A 25 34.25 -12.94 3.07
N ASP A 26 33.90 -11.75 3.58
CA ASP A 26 32.52 -11.41 3.91
C ASP A 26 31.68 -11.73 2.65
N PRO A 27 30.69 -12.65 2.72
CA PRO A 27 29.84 -12.92 1.57
C PRO A 27 29.11 -11.67 1.05
N ALA A 28 29.09 -10.57 1.81
CA ALA A 28 28.68 -9.25 1.35
C ALA A 28 29.63 -8.65 0.28
N ASP A 29 30.94 -8.88 0.34
CA ASP A 29 31.92 -8.36 -0.62
C ASP A 29 31.83 -9.06 -1.99
N ALA A 30 31.51 -10.36 -2.01
CA ALA A 30 31.25 -11.09 -3.25
C ALA A 30 29.96 -10.61 -3.97
N LEU A 31 29.05 -9.98 -3.24
CA LEU A 31 27.77 -9.48 -3.78
C LEU A 31 27.78 -7.97 -4.05
N ALA A 32 28.82 -7.24 -3.64
CA ALA A 32 28.97 -5.81 -3.87
C ALA A 32 28.81 -5.37 -5.35
N PRO A 33 29.26 -6.13 -6.37
CA PRO A 33 29.05 -5.77 -7.78
C PRO A 33 27.59 -5.91 -8.23
N PHE A 34 26.80 -6.78 -7.59
CA PHE A 34 25.39 -7.00 -7.89
C PHE A 34 24.45 -6.07 -7.11
N LEU A 35 24.98 -5.41 -6.08
CA LEU A 35 24.27 -4.47 -5.20
C LEU A 35 24.47 -3.00 -5.57
N GLN A 36 25.18 -2.69 -6.66
CA GLN A 36 25.15 -1.34 -7.23
C GLN A 36 24.01 -1.25 -8.23
N PRO A 37 22.78 -0.83 -7.81
CA PRO A 37 21.74 -0.56 -8.78
C PRO A 37 22.26 0.49 -9.75
N SER A 38 22.22 0.16 -11.04
CA SER A 38 22.58 1.10 -12.10
C SER A 38 21.79 2.40 -11.90
N LEU A 39 22.51 3.49 -11.61
CA LEU A 39 21.96 4.84 -11.38
C LEU A 39 21.30 5.45 -12.63
N THR A 40 21.48 4.83 -13.80
CA THR A 40 20.73 5.22 -14.99
C THR A 40 19.35 4.60 -14.93
N ILE A 41 18.30 5.42 -14.82
CA ILE A 41 16.91 4.98 -14.94
C ILE A 41 16.73 4.46 -16.37
N PRO A 42 16.72 3.14 -16.62
CA PRO A 42 16.57 2.64 -17.97
C PRO A 42 15.11 2.84 -18.37
N ASP A 43 14.87 3.28 -19.60
CA ASP A 43 13.54 3.20 -20.22
C ASP A 43 13.03 1.77 -20.07
N GLY A 44 11.97 1.58 -19.28
CA GLY A 44 11.41 0.26 -18.98
C GLY A 44 11.51 -0.23 -17.52
N ARG A 45 11.92 0.61 -16.56
CA ARG A 45 11.97 0.31 -15.10
C ARG A 45 10.70 -0.35 -14.53
N TYR A 46 9.55 -0.20 -15.19
CA TYR A 46 8.27 -0.81 -14.79
C TYR A 46 7.54 -1.54 -15.95
N ALA A 47 8.27 -1.97 -16.98
CA ALA A 47 7.69 -2.63 -18.15
C ALA A 47 7.28 -4.09 -17.88
N SER A 48 7.93 -4.75 -16.93
CA SER A 48 7.69 -6.15 -16.57
C SER A 48 7.65 -6.36 -15.05
N THR A 49 7.19 -7.53 -14.61
CA THR A 49 7.23 -7.92 -13.18
C THR A 49 8.66 -7.94 -12.65
N THR A 50 9.60 -8.53 -13.40
CA THR A 50 11.02 -8.61 -13.02
C THR A 50 11.63 -7.21 -12.91
N SER A 51 11.49 -6.37 -13.95
CA SER A 51 12.02 -5.01 -13.91
C SER A 51 11.41 -4.17 -12.78
N THR A 52 10.15 -4.42 -12.43
CA THR A 52 9.49 -3.78 -11.27
C THR A 52 10.11 -4.23 -9.96
N GLN A 53 10.42 -5.51 -9.79
CA GLN A 53 11.10 -6.03 -8.60
C GLN A 53 12.51 -5.44 -8.48
N ASP A 54 13.26 -5.39 -9.57
CA ASP A 54 14.60 -4.79 -9.62
C ASP A 54 14.55 -3.29 -9.29
N ALA A 55 13.55 -2.58 -9.83
CA ALA A 55 13.33 -1.17 -9.55
C ALA A 55 13.06 -0.91 -8.07
N ILE A 56 12.20 -1.72 -7.44
CA ILE A 56 11.87 -1.61 -6.02
C ILE A 56 13.09 -1.96 -5.16
N ALA A 57 13.85 -2.98 -5.54
CA ALA A 57 15.08 -3.35 -4.83
C ALA A 57 16.11 -2.23 -4.88
N ALA A 58 16.31 -1.61 -6.05
CA ALA A 58 17.16 -0.45 -6.23
C ALA A 58 16.70 0.75 -5.38
N GLU A 59 15.40 1.10 -5.43
CA GLU A 59 14.84 2.19 -4.63
C GLU A 59 15.02 1.94 -3.12
N LEU A 60 14.82 0.70 -2.68
CA LEU A 60 15.01 0.32 -1.28
C LEU A 60 16.48 0.41 -0.86
N TYR A 61 17.40 -0.02 -1.72
CA TYR A 61 18.84 0.08 -1.48
C TYR A 61 19.30 1.54 -1.40
N ASP A 62 18.85 2.38 -2.32
CA ASP A 62 19.17 3.82 -2.35
C ASP A 62 18.62 4.55 -1.12
N ALA A 63 17.39 4.20 -0.71
CA ALA A 63 16.75 4.75 0.48
C ALA A 63 17.36 4.23 1.80
N THR A 64 18.14 3.14 1.75
CA THR A 64 18.80 2.60 2.94
C THR A 64 20.05 3.43 3.24
N PRO A 65 20.20 3.97 4.48
CA PRO A 65 21.40 4.69 4.89
C PRO A 65 22.67 3.87 4.60
N PRO A 66 23.75 4.50 4.08
CA PRO A 66 24.96 3.78 3.67
C PRO A 66 25.50 2.81 4.72
N GLU A 67 25.42 3.18 5.99
CA GLU A 67 25.90 2.41 7.15
C GLU A 67 25.11 1.10 7.35
N LEU A 68 23.86 1.07 6.88
CA LEU A 68 22.95 -0.07 6.99
C LEU A 68 22.96 -0.99 5.76
N ARG A 69 23.54 -0.56 4.63
CA ARG A 69 23.50 -1.31 3.36
C ARG A 69 24.15 -2.68 3.45
N LYS A 70 25.25 -2.82 4.20
CA LYS A 70 25.91 -4.12 4.44
C LYS A 70 25.01 -5.15 5.13
N TYR A 71 23.99 -4.71 5.85
CA TYR A 71 23.04 -5.60 6.52
C TYR A 71 21.81 -5.94 5.67
N ILE A 72 21.62 -5.32 4.50
CA ILE A 72 20.37 -5.46 3.72
C ILE A 72 20.08 -6.91 3.30
N LEU A 73 21.13 -7.71 3.13
CA LEU A 73 21.04 -9.13 2.81
C LEU A 73 20.76 -10.02 4.02
N HIS A 74 21.08 -9.54 5.22
CA HIS A 74 20.95 -10.30 6.47
C HIS A 74 19.48 -10.56 6.81
N SER A 75 19.15 -11.82 7.13
CA SER A 75 17.78 -12.26 7.41
C SER A 75 17.13 -11.47 8.56
N TYR A 76 17.89 -11.26 9.63
CA TYR A 76 17.46 -10.47 10.78
C TYR A 76 17.12 -9.01 10.41
N PHE A 77 17.96 -8.36 9.60
CA PHE A 77 17.69 -7.00 9.12
C PHE A 77 16.38 -6.96 8.32
N LYS A 78 16.18 -7.90 7.38
CA LYS A 78 14.95 -8.01 6.59
C LYS A 78 13.71 -8.17 7.49
N GLN A 79 13.79 -9.00 8.53
CA GLN A 79 12.70 -9.19 9.49
C GLN A 79 12.39 -7.91 10.26
N MET A 80 13.42 -7.27 10.82
CA MET A 80 13.27 -6.03 11.59
C MET A 80 12.75 -4.89 10.73
N PHE A 81 13.28 -4.74 9.52
CA PHE A 81 12.83 -3.74 8.55
C PHE A 81 11.36 -3.95 8.18
N ARG A 82 10.95 -5.18 7.84
CA ARG A 82 9.53 -5.50 7.54
C ARG A 82 8.63 -5.20 8.73
N LYS A 83 9.04 -5.57 9.95
CA LYS A 83 8.28 -5.28 11.17
C LYS A 83 8.11 -3.77 11.37
N ALA A 84 9.20 -3.01 11.28
CA ALA A 84 9.17 -1.55 11.42
C ALA A 84 8.30 -0.90 10.35
N LEU A 85 8.41 -1.33 9.09
CA LEU A 85 7.62 -0.81 7.99
C LEU A 85 6.12 -1.12 8.14
N ASN A 86 5.78 -2.35 8.57
CA ASN A 86 4.39 -2.73 8.82
C ASN A 86 3.81 -1.94 9.99
N ASN A 87 4.57 -1.75 11.06
CA ASN A 87 4.14 -0.93 12.20
C ASN A 87 3.89 0.51 11.75
N LEU A 88 4.83 1.12 11.02
CA LEU A 88 4.67 2.46 10.48
C LEU A 88 3.42 2.54 9.59
N HIS A 89 3.24 1.60 8.66
CA HIS A 89 2.08 1.59 7.78
C HIS A 89 0.78 1.50 8.58
N GLY A 90 0.72 0.61 9.58
CA GLY A 90 -0.42 0.48 10.49
C GLY A 90 -0.72 1.80 11.20
N HIS A 91 0.30 2.46 11.75
CA HIS A 91 0.13 3.76 12.40
C HIS A 91 -0.36 4.84 11.43
N LEU A 92 0.23 4.95 10.23
CA LEU A 92 -0.17 5.95 9.24
C LEU A 92 -1.63 5.76 8.80
N VAL A 93 -2.04 4.53 8.50
CA VAL A 93 -3.42 4.21 8.13
C VAL A 93 -4.36 4.48 9.29
N SER A 94 -4.00 4.04 10.50
CA SER A 94 -4.80 4.30 11.71
C SER A 94 -4.97 5.79 11.96
N SER A 95 -3.94 6.61 11.82
CA SER A 95 -4.03 8.07 12.00
C SER A 95 -4.97 8.71 10.98
N VAL A 96 -4.90 8.28 9.71
CA VAL A 96 -5.81 8.76 8.66
C VAL A 96 -7.26 8.35 8.94
N ILE A 97 -7.50 7.13 9.44
CA ILE A 97 -8.85 6.68 9.82
C ILE A 97 -9.37 7.47 11.03
N LYS A 98 -8.56 7.59 12.09
CA LYS A 98 -8.91 8.36 13.32
C LYS A 98 -9.30 9.79 12.99
N LEU A 99 -8.61 10.43 12.04
CA LEU A 99 -8.84 11.83 11.63
C LEU A 99 -9.78 11.98 10.42
N SER A 100 -10.48 10.93 10.00
CA SER A 100 -11.18 10.97 8.71
C SER A 100 -12.38 11.93 8.67
N THR A 101 -13.06 12.21 9.77
CA THR A 101 -14.11 13.25 9.82
C THR A 101 -13.56 14.63 9.55
N LEU A 102 -12.44 14.99 10.18
CA LEU A 102 -11.76 16.24 9.86
C LEU A 102 -11.35 16.28 8.39
N ILE A 103 -10.72 15.20 7.92
CA ILE A 103 -10.22 15.12 6.54
C ILE A 103 -11.37 15.35 5.54
N LEU A 104 -12.52 14.71 5.77
CA LEU A 104 -13.71 14.76 4.93
C LEU A 104 -14.63 15.96 5.21
N ASP A 105 -14.37 16.74 6.27
CA ASP A 105 -15.23 17.82 6.75
C ASP A 105 -16.64 17.31 7.12
N LEU A 106 -16.68 16.24 7.92
CA LEU A 106 -17.90 15.54 8.35
C LEU A 106 -18.06 15.60 9.88
N PRO A 107 -19.30 15.53 10.39
CA PRO A 107 -19.55 15.41 11.82
C PRO A 107 -18.99 14.12 12.44
N ALA A 108 -18.47 14.21 13.67
CA ALA A 108 -17.84 13.09 14.39
C ALA A 108 -18.74 11.84 14.54
N TYR A 109 -20.06 11.98 14.58
CA TYR A 109 -20.98 10.86 14.75
C TYR A 109 -21.04 9.92 13.53
N LEU A 110 -20.45 10.31 12.39
CA LEU A 110 -20.38 9.49 11.18
C LEU A 110 -19.22 8.49 11.16
N LEU A 111 -18.42 8.42 12.25
CA LEU A 111 -17.13 7.70 12.26
C LEU A 111 -17.02 6.29 12.85
N PRO A 112 -17.98 5.70 13.57
CA PRO A 112 -17.91 4.27 13.73
C PRO A 112 -18.19 3.69 12.34
N LYS A 113 -17.20 3.03 11.70
CA LYS A 113 -17.38 2.22 10.50
C LYS A 113 -18.33 1.06 10.81
N SER A 114 -19.60 1.37 10.98
CA SER A 114 -20.68 0.45 11.20
C SER A 114 -21.39 0.23 9.87
N GLU A 115 -21.95 -0.96 9.70
CA GLU A 115 -22.76 -1.31 8.52
C GLU A 115 -23.92 -0.33 8.28
N VAL A 116 -24.28 0.47 9.29
CA VAL A 116 -25.31 1.51 9.22
C VAL A 116 -24.95 2.61 8.22
N HIS A 117 -23.66 2.90 8.00
CA HIS A 117 -23.22 4.00 7.12
C HIS A 117 -23.12 3.63 5.64
N VAL A 118 -23.42 2.38 5.27
CA VAL A 118 -23.42 1.90 3.86
C VAL A 118 -24.31 2.77 2.98
N ASN A 119 -25.40 3.30 3.54
CA ASN A 119 -26.41 4.08 2.84
C ASN A 119 -26.41 5.57 3.21
N ASP A 120 -25.37 6.07 3.88
CA ASP A 120 -25.31 7.49 4.24
C ASP A 120 -25.10 8.35 2.98
N PRO A 121 -26.05 9.24 2.63
CA PRO A 121 -25.93 10.08 1.44
C PRO A 121 -24.72 11.04 1.51
N GLN A 122 -24.31 11.46 2.70
CA GLN A 122 -23.16 12.34 2.90
C GLN A 122 -21.84 11.64 2.63
N LEU A 123 -21.72 10.34 2.90
CA LEU A 123 -20.54 9.55 2.55
C LEU A 123 -20.59 9.10 1.08
N ALA A 124 -21.77 8.70 0.60
CA ALA A 124 -21.98 8.22 -0.76
C ALA A 124 -21.51 9.23 -1.83
N LYS A 125 -21.69 10.54 -1.59
CA LYS A 125 -21.25 11.61 -2.52
C LYS A 125 -19.74 11.63 -2.77
N PHE A 126 -18.91 11.08 -1.87
CA PHE A 126 -17.47 11.02 -2.04
C PHE A 126 -17.05 9.84 -2.93
N ILE A 127 -17.84 8.77 -2.96
CA ILE A 127 -17.51 7.52 -3.66
C ILE A 127 -18.28 7.34 -4.97
N LYS A 128 -19.43 8.00 -5.17
CA LYS A 128 -20.31 7.82 -6.34
C LYS A 128 -20.77 9.17 -6.92
N PHE A 129 -20.77 9.29 -8.26
CA PHE A 129 -21.30 10.47 -8.98
C PHE A 129 -22.82 10.43 -9.20
N SER A 130 -23.41 9.24 -9.15
CA SER A 130 -24.82 8.96 -9.40
C SER A 130 -25.27 7.82 -8.49
N ASP A 131 -26.55 7.44 -8.54
CA ASP A 131 -27.12 6.31 -7.78
C ASP A 131 -26.64 4.92 -8.26
N SER A 132 -25.48 4.84 -8.91
CA SER A 132 -24.85 3.58 -9.30
C SER A 132 -24.37 2.81 -8.07
N ASP A 133 -24.67 1.51 -8.02
CA ASP A 133 -24.16 0.62 -6.98
C ASP A 133 -22.63 0.49 -7.03
N LYS A 134 -22.05 0.60 -8.23
CA LYS A 134 -20.62 0.40 -8.45
C LYS A 134 -19.83 1.68 -8.18
N VAL A 135 -18.79 1.57 -7.36
CA VAL A 135 -17.77 2.62 -7.19
C VAL A 135 -16.90 2.68 -8.45
N PRO A 136 -16.81 3.83 -9.14
CA PRO A 136 -16.02 3.96 -10.35
C PRO A 136 -14.51 3.90 -10.04
N LEU A 137 -13.70 3.59 -11.05
CA LEU A 137 -12.22 3.62 -10.92
C LEU A 137 -11.70 4.97 -10.45
N PHE A 138 -12.37 6.07 -10.82
CA PHE A 138 -12.06 7.41 -10.37
C PHE A 138 -13.27 7.99 -9.62
N PRO A 139 -13.39 7.77 -8.30
CA PRO A 139 -14.49 8.28 -7.50
C PRO A 139 -14.44 9.80 -7.32
N PRO A 140 -15.57 10.46 -7.01
CA PRO A 140 -15.67 11.91 -6.82
C PRO A 140 -14.62 12.50 -5.88
N ILE A 141 -14.26 11.80 -4.81
CA ILE A 141 -13.26 12.24 -3.81
C ILE A 141 -11.89 12.56 -4.41
N LEU A 142 -11.57 12.03 -5.59
CA LEU A 142 -10.32 12.30 -6.31
C LEU A 142 -10.33 13.63 -7.07
N PHE A 143 -11.50 14.26 -7.21
CA PHE A 143 -11.67 15.49 -7.97
C PHE A 143 -11.91 16.70 -7.06
N PRO A 144 -11.47 17.91 -7.47
CA PRO A 144 -11.87 19.13 -6.80
C PRO A 144 -13.40 19.26 -6.74
N ASN A 145 -13.91 19.70 -5.58
CA ASN A 145 -15.34 19.93 -5.36
C ASN A 145 -16.24 18.73 -5.66
N LEU A 146 -15.69 17.50 -5.68
CA LEU A 146 -16.40 16.26 -6.03
C LEU A 146 -16.99 16.27 -7.45
N GLN A 147 -16.48 17.12 -8.35
CA GLN A 147 -16.97 17.24 -9.73
C GLN A 147 -16.01 16.61 -10.73
N LYS A 148 -16.53 15.76 -11.62
CA LYS A 148 -15.71 15.03 -12.59
C LYS A 148 -15.06 15.99 -13.59
N ASN A 149 -13.76 16.18 -13.47
CA ASN A 149 -12.93 16.88 -14.44
C ASN A 149 -11.56 16.19 -14.54
N ASN A 150 -11.36 15.44 -15.62
CA ASN A 150 -10.15 14.63 -15.83
C ASN A 150 -8.87 15.47 -15.92
N ASN A 151 -8.96 16.75 -16.30
CA ASN A 151 -7.79 17.64 -16.39
C ASN A 151 -7.22 18.04 -15.03
N VAL A 152 -7.99 17.85 -13.96
CA VAL A 152 -7.63 18.21 -12.58
C VAL A 152 -7.83 17.04 -11.62
N ILE A 153 -7.87 15.81 -12.14
CA ILE A 153 -7.90 14.62 -11.29
C ILE A 153 -6.70 14.61 -10.35
N PHE A 154 -6.93 14.13 -9.13
CA PHE A 154 -5.98 14.17 -8.01
C PHE A 154 -5.67 15.58 -7.46
N LYS A 155 -6.31 16.66 -7.92
CA LYS A 155 -6.21 17.99 -7.27
C LYS A 155 -7.24 18.21 -6.16
N SER A 156 -7.76 17.13 -5.57
CA SER A 156 -8.71 17.21 -4.47
C SER A 156 -8.02 17.69 -3.17
N PRO A 157 -8.56 18.71 -2.47
CA PRO A 157 -8.03 19.15 -1.17
C PRO A 157 -8.01 18.05 -0.11
N ILE A 158 -8.89 17.05 -0.22
CA ILE A 158 -8.96 15.92 0.71
C ILE A 158 -7.66 15.11 0.65
N LEU A 159 -7.10 14.90 -0.54
CA LEU A 159 -5.84 14.18 -0.72
C LEU A 159 -4.66 14.92 -0.08
N VAL A 160 -4.67 16.25 -0.14
CA VAL A 160 -3.68 17.09 0.55
C VAL A 160 -3.77 16.91 2.06
N ARG A 161 -4.99 16.92 2.63
CA ARG A 161 -5.21 16.69 4.08
C ARG A 161 -4.69 15.32 4.52
N ILE A 162 -4.97 14.27 3.74
CA ILE A 162 -4.45 12.92 3.99
C ILE A 162 -2.91 12.92 3.98
N LEU A 163 -2.29 13.53 2.98
CA LEU A 163 -0.83 13.59 2.90
C LEU A 163 -0.22 14.43 4.03
N LYS A 164 -0.90 15.48 4.51
CA LYS A 164 -0.47 16.22 5.70
C LYS A 164 -0.48 15.31 6.93
N VAL A 165 -1.53 14.53 7.16
CA VAL A 165 -1.56 13.55 8.26
C VAL A 165 -0.42 12.53 8.13
N ILE A 166 -0.17 12.02 6.93
CA ILE A 166 0.88 11.03 6.70
C ILE A 166 2.28 11.62 6.94
N LEU A 167 2.57 12.78 6.35
CA LEU A 167 3.94 13.33 6.26
C LEU A 167 4.30 14.29 7.39
N LEU A 168 3.29 14.84 8.08
CA LEU A 168 3.48 15.83 9.15
C LEU A 168 3.10 15.25 10.52
N SER A 169 2.79 13.96 10.60
CA SER A 169 2.72 13.30 11.90
C SER A 169 4.10 13.32 12.59
N PRO A 170 4.16 13.46 13.92
CA PRO A 170 5.41 13.44 14.67
C PRO A 170 6.27 12.22 14.35
N ALA A 171 5.62 11.05 14.21
CA ALA A 171 6.27 9.80 13.81
C ALA A 171 6.93 9.91 12.43
N ALA A 172 6.26 10.53 11.46
CA ALA A 172 6.81 10.70 10.12
C ALA A 172 7.94 11.75 10.08
N ILE A 173 7.84 12.84 10.84
CA ILE A 173 8.87 13.88 10.90
C ILE A 173 10.19 13.30 11.40
N ALA A 174 10.14 12.44 12.41
CA ALA A 174 11.34 11.80 12.96
C ALA A 174 11.99 10.79 12.00
N LEU A 175 11.21 10.23 11.06
CA LEU A 175 11.67 9.14 10.19
C LEU A 175 12.05 9.60 8.79
N TYR A 176 11.58 10.76 8.34
CA TYR A 176 11.60 11.10 6.92
C TYR A 176 12.02 12.53 6.63
N SER A 177 13.22 12.69 6.07
CA SER A 177 13.64 13.86 5.29
C SER A 177 12.92 13.93 3.93
N ILE A 178 11.59 13.73 3.93
CA ILE A 178 10.78 13.91 2.73
C ILE A 178 10.63 15.41 2.50
N HIS A 179 11.28 15.88 1.44
CA HIS A 179 11.27 17.28 1.00
C HIS A 179 10.38 17.51 -0.23
N SER A 180 9.88 16.43 -0.85
CA SER A 180 9.04 16.51 -2.03
C SER A 180 8.03 15.37 -2.09
N ILE A 181 6.87 15.65 -2.67
CA ILE A 181 5.84 14.68 -3.01
C ILE A 181 6.25 13.96 -4.28
N ASN A 182 6.04 12.64 -4.27
CA ASN A 182 6.18 11.78 -5.44
C ASN A 182 4.82 11.21 -5.85
N TYR A 183 4.79 10.56 -7.01
CA TYR A 183 3.58 9.96 -7.58
C TYR A 183 2.97 8.87 -6.69
N SER A 184 3.81 8.08 -6.01
CA SER A 184 3.37 7.02 -5.11
C SER A 184 2.59 7.56 -3.92
N LEU A 185 3.02 8.71 -3.36
CA LEU A 185 2.31 9.37 -2.25
C LEU A 185 0.92 9.87 -2.70
N ILE A 186 0.80 10.47 -3.88
CA ILE A 186 -0.50 10.90 -4.41
C ILE A 186 -1.43 9.70 -4.62
N ALA A 187 -0.91 8.61 -5.20
CA ALA A 187 -1.69 7.38 -5.41
C ALA A 187 -2.12 6.75 -4.08
N LEU A 188 -1.25 6.74 -3.06
CA LEU A 188 -1.56 6.26 -1.71
C LEU A 188 -2.66 7.10 -1.07
N ALA A 189 -2.54 8.43 -1.14
CA ALA A 189 -3.57 9.33 -0.64
C ALA A 189 -4.92 9.12 -1.32
N ALA A 190 -4.91 8.93 -2.65
CA ALA A 190 -6.12 8.61 -3.41
C ALA A 190 -6.78 7.30 -2.93
N MET A 191 -6.01 6.24 -2.75
CA MET A 191 -6.51 4.96 -2.23
C MET A 191 -7.10 5.11 -0.81
N LEU A 192 -6.38 5.81 0.08
CA LEU A 192 -6.82 6.02 1.45
C LEU A 192 -8.06 6.91 1.53
N ALA A 193 -8.19 7.91 0.66
CA ALA A 193 -9.37 8.75 0.56
C ALA A 193 -10.62 7.90 0.27
N VAL A 194 -10.51 6.96 -0.68
CA VAL A 194 -11.61 6.03 -0.95
C VAL A 194 -11.88 5.15 0.27
N CYS A 195 -10.85 4.62 0.93
CA CYS A 195 -11.01 3.77 2.11
C CYS A 195 -11.73 4.46 3.26
N ILE A 196 -11.39 5.72 3.56
CA ILE A 196 -12.05 6.46 4.65
C ILE A 196 -13.46 6.94 4.29
N ALA A 197 -13.76 7.15 3.01
CA ALA A 197 -15.09 7.51 2.54
C ALA A 197 -15.98 6.30 2.25
N SER A 198 -15.39 5.10 2.22
CA SER A 198 -16.12 3.85 1.97
C SER A 198 -16.73 3.29 3.26
N PRO A 199 -17.82 2.52 3.14
CA PRO A 199 -18.32 1.71 4.23
C PRO A 199 -17.49 0.43 4.48
N ASP A 200 -16.32 0.28 3.87
CA ASP A 200 -15.50 -0.92 4.08
C ASP A 200 -14.85 -0.87 5.48
N PRO A 201 -14.97 -1.94 6.29
CA PRO A 201 -14.50 -1.95 7.67
C PRO A 201 -12.97 -1.87 7.78
N ALA A 202 -12.26 -2.37 6.77
CA ALA A 202 -10.80 -2.42 6.75
C ALA A 202 -10.24 -2.14 5.34
N LEU A 203 -8.98 -1.70 5.30
CA LEU A 203 -8.22 -1.56 4.06
C LEU A 203 -7.68 -2.92 3.63
N GLU A 204 -8.46 -3.64 2.83
CA GLU A 204 -8.09 -4.94 2.25
C GLU A 204 -7.68 -4.80 0.78
N GLN A 205 -7.33 -5.91 0.12
CA GLN A 205 -7.03 -5.89 -1.31
C GLN A 205 -8.22 -5.42 -2.17
N THR A 206 -9.43 -5.84 -1.77
CA THR A 206 -10.72 -5.45 -2.35
C THR A 206 -11.67 -5.14 -1.20
N GLY A 207 -12.39 -4.02 -1.29
CA GLY A 207 -13.38 -3.62 -0.30
C GLY A 207 -14.49 -4.66 -0.15
N ARG A 208 -14.78 -5.05 1.09
CA ARG A 208 -15.78 -6.07 1.40
C ARG A 208 -17.19 -5.66 0.98
N VAL A 209 -17.54 -4.38 1.13
CA VAL A 209 -18.86 -3.83 0.80
C VAL A 209 -18.83 -3.21 -0.59
N THR A 210 -17.85 -2.36 -0.86
CA THR A 210 -17.81 -1.60 -2.12
C THR A 210 -17.32 -2.40 -3.31
N SER A 211 -16.68 -3.56 -3.07
CA SER A 211 -15.90 -4.30 -4.07
C SER A 211 -14.81 -3.47 -4.76
N PHE A 212 -14.40 -2.35 -4.15
CA PHE A 212 -13.37 -1.48 -4.71
C PHE A 212 -12.00 -2.12 -4.58
N LYS A 213 -11.29 -2.31 -5.69
CA LYS A 213 -9.99 -3.00 -5.73
C LYS A 213 -8.84 -2.07 -5.31
N TYR A 214 -8.72 -1.78 -4.02
CA TYR A 214 -7.76 -0.81 -3.46
C TYR A 214 -6.35 -0.93 -4.04
N TYR A 215 -5.75 -2.11 -3.98
CA TYR A 215 -4.35 -2.32 -4.40
C TYR A 215 -4.18 -2.21 -5.91
N ALA A 216 -5.11 -2.76 -6.69
CA ALA A 216 -5.08 -2.67 -8.14
C ALA A 216 -5.29 -1.23 -8.62
N ASN A 217 -6.17 -0.49 -7.95
CA ASN A 217 -6.45 0.90 -8.26
C ASN A 217 -5.29 1.81 -7.85
N PHE A 218 -4.64 1.56 -6.70
CA PHE A 218 -3.38 2.22 -6.33
C PHE A 218 -2.30 2.04 -7.41
N ALA A 219 -2.07 0.81 -7.87
CA ALA A 219 -1.11 0.54 -8.93
C ALA A 219 -1.49 1.24 -10.25
N THR A 220 -2.79 1.28 -10.57
CA THR A 220 -3.32 1.99 -11.74
C THR A 220 -3.07 3.50 -11.64
N TYR A 221 -3.36 4.13 -10.49
CA TYR A 221 -3.11 5.55 -10.26
C TYR A 221 -1.63 5.89 -10.36
N LYS A 222 -0.77 5.10 -9.70
CA LYS A 222 0.68 5.26 -9.74
C LYS A 222 1.19 5.14 -11.18
N SER A 223 0.76 4.13 -11.93
CA SER A 223 1.17 3.92 -13.32
C SER A 223 0.74 5.08 -14.22
N MET A 224 -0.48 5.58 -14.06
CA MET A 224 -0.98 6.72 -14.84
C MET A 224 -0.14 7.98 -14.59
N LEU A 225 0.14 8.31 -13.32
CA LEU A 225 0.98 9.45 -12.95
C LEU A 225 2.43 9.31 -13.45
N LEU A 226 3.00 8.11 -13.40
CA LEU A 226 4.34 7.84 -13.93
C LEU A 226 4.39 7.98 -15.45
N LYS A 227 3.41 7.43 -16.17
CA LYS A 227 3.34 7.52 -17.64
C LYS A 227 3.18 8.96 -18.14
N SER A 228 2.59 9.84 -17.32
CA SER A 228 2.42 11.25 -17.64
C SER A 228 3.43 12.16 -16.93
N ALA A 229 4.48 11.62 -16.31
CA ALA A 229 5.41 12.37 -15.47
C ALA A 229 6.01 13.62 -16.16
N ASP A 230 6.33 13.51 -17.46
CA ASP A 230 6.94 14.60 -18.24
C ASP A 230 5.94 15.61 -18.80
N THR A 231 4.64 15.36 -18.63
CA THR A 231 3.61 16.29 -19.10
C THR A 231 3.54 17.54 -18.21
N PRO A 232 3.31 18.74 -18.78
CA PRO A 232 3.16 19.97 -17.99
C PRO A 232 2.06 19.87 -16.91
N GLY A 233 0.99 19.13 -17.19
CA GLY A 233 -0.10 18.91 -16.24
C GLY A 233 0.33 18.17 -14.99
N THR A 234 1.13 17.10 -15.15
CA THR A 234 1.61 16.26 -14.04
C THR A 234 2.73 16.95 -13.25
N GLN A 235 3.65 17.64 -13.94
CA GLN A 235 4.65 18.47 -13.26
C GLN A 235 4.00 19.61 -12.46
N GLY A 236 2.96 20.25 -13.02
CA GLY A 236 2.15 21.24 -12.33
C GLY A 236 1.40 20.67 -11.12
N LEU A 237 0.94 19.41 -11.19
CA LEU A 237 0.34 18.70 -10.07
C LEU A 237 1.34 18.51 -8.92
N ILE A 238 2.55 18.03 -9.20
CA ILE A 238 3.60 17.84 -8.19
C ILE A 238 3.99 19.17 -7.54
N LYS A 239 4.20 20.23 -8.34
CA LYS A 239 4.46 21.57 -7.83
C LYS A 239 3.35 22.07 -6.91
N TRP A 240 2.08 21.86 -7.30
CA TRP A 240 0.92 22.22 -6.50
C TRP A 240 0.88 21.48 -5.16
N TYR A 241 1.15 20.17 -5.14
CA TYR A 241 1.21 19.39 -3.90
C TYR A 241 2.35 19.83 -2.99
N ASN A 242 3.56 20.02 -3.55
CA ASN A 242 4.72 20.48 -2.78
C ASN A 242 4.43 21.83 -2.11
N LEU A 243 3.84 22.77 -2.86
CA LEU A 243 3.40 24.05 -2.30
C LEU A 243 2.39 23.84 -1.18
N LYS A 244 1.33 23.08 -1.41
CA LYS A 244 0.25 22.89 -0.42
C LYS A 244 0.66 22.14 0.85
N ILE A 245 1.67 21.28 0.78
CA ILE A 245 2.10 20.45 1.91
C ILE A 245 3.26 21.08 2.66
N PHE A 246 4.24 21.67 1.94
CA PHE A 246 5.49 22.12 2.56
C PHE A 246 5.57 23.64 2.76
N THR A 247 4.72 24.47 2.12
CA THR A 247 4.76 25.92 2.37
C THR A 247 4.38 26.26 3.82
N ASP A 248 3.47 25.51 4.43
CA ASP A 248 3.05 25.75 5.81
C ASP A 248 4.14 25.33 6.83
N ARG A 249 5.10 24.46 6.45
CA ARG A 249 6.23 24.10 7.32
C ARG A 249 7.12 25.30 7.64
N HIS A 250 7.19 26.28 6.75
CA HIS A 250 7.98 27.49 6.98
C HIS A 250 7.31 28.49 7.92
N GLN A 251 6.03 28.30 8.24
CA GLN A 251 5.27 29.23 9.09
C GLN A 251 5.11 28.74 10.54
N GLY A 252 5.65 27.57 10.92
CA GLY A 252 5.52 27.03 12.29
C GLY A 252 4.09 26.67 12.73
N ASN A 253 3.08 26.91 11.89
CA ASN A 253 1.66 26.88 12.27
C ASN A 253 0.96 25.53 12.03
N VAL A 254 1.60 24.54 11.41
CA VAL A 254 0.91 23.26 11.16
C VAL A 254 0.76 22.43 12.43
N LEU A 255 1.75 22.50 13.33
CA LEU A 255 1.61 21.92 14.68
C LEU A 255 0.56 22.71 15.47
N ASN A 256 0.58 24.06 15.43
CA ASN A 256 -0.47 24.87 16.07
C ASN A 256 -1.90 24.59 15.56
N ALA A 257 -2.06 24.20 14.29
CA ALA A 257 -3.37 23.81 13.72
C ALA A 257 -3.79 22.38 14.10
N LEU A 258 -2.83 21.51 14.46
CA LEU A 258 -3.05 20.21 15.12
C LEU A 258 -3.07 20.34 16.66
N GLU A 259 -2.68 21.48 17.22
CA GLU A 259 -2.81 21.87 18.64
C GLU A 259 -4.03 22.78 18.88
N ASN A 260 -4.85 23.00 17.85
CA ASN A 260 -6.20 23.53 18.05
C ASN A 260 -6.87 22.65 19.12
N PRO A 261 -7.55 23.18 20.15
CA PRO A 261 -8.02 22.38 21.28
C PRO A 261 -8.98 21.24 20.91
N GLU A 262 -9.59 21.25 19.72
CA GLU A 262 -10.32 20.10 19.15
C GLU A 262 -9.42 18.94 18.67
N PHE A 263 -8.15 19.22 18.36
CA PHE A 263 -7.11 18.24 18.03
C PHE A 263 -6.16 17.95 19.18
N GLY A 264 -6.09 18.82 20.20
CA GLY A 264 -5.14 18.72 21.31
C GLY A 264 -5.19 17.38 22.02
N GLU A 265 -6.36 16.89 22.43
CA GLU A 265 -6.45 15.59 23.12
C GLU A 265 -6.04 14.42 22.23
N LEU A 266 -6.44 14.41 20.95
CA LEU A 266 -6.12 13.31 20.03
C LEU A 266 -4.68 13.37 19.53
N GLY A 267 -4.15 14.58 19.37
CA GLY A 267 -2.79 14.88 18.99
C GLY A 267 -1.83 14.52 20.11
N ASP A 268 -2.12 14.95 21.35
CA ASP A 268 -1.35 14.62 22.54
C ASP A 268 -1.47 13.14 22.91
N GLU A 269 -2.61 12.48 22.71
CA GLU A 269 -2.74 11.03 22.89
C GLU A 269 -1.95 10.27 21.83
N LEU A 270 -1.96 10.68 20.56
CA LEU A 270 -1.16 10.04 19.51
C LEU A 270 0.33 10.33 19.67
N LEU A 271 0.70 11.53 20.17
CA LEU A 271 2.07 11.91 20.52
C LEU A 271 2.53 11.09 21.74
N ALA A 272 1.71 11.00 22.78
CA ALA A 272 1.96 10.22 23.97
C ALA A 272 2.05 8.73 23.66
N GLU A 273 1.16 8.17 22.85
CA GLU A 273 1.17 6.77 22.40
C GLU A 273 2.44 6.45 21.59
N VAL A 274 2.87 7.37 20.71
CA VAL A 274 4.13 7.21 19.95
C VAL A 274 5.35 7.33 20.86
N LEU A 275 5.33 8.24 21.84
CA LEU A 275 6.43 8.44 22.78
C LEU A 275 6.52 7.31 23.83
N THR A 276 5.39 6.78 24.31
CA THR A 276 5.34 5.64 25.24
C THR A 276 5.68 4.33 24.54
N SER A 277 5.26 4.14 23.28
CA SER A 277 5.68 2.99 22.46
C SER A 277 7.19 2.99 22.17
N ARG A 278 7.85 4.15 22.29
CA ARG A 278 9.31 4.30 22.17
C ARG A 278 10.05 3.99 23.48
N SER A 279 9.36 4.01 24.61
CA SER A 279 9.87 3.61 25.94
C SER A 279 9.75 2.10 26.18
N GLY A 280 9.89 1.30 25.12
CA GLY A 280 10.09 -0.14 25.22
C GLY A 280 11.51 -0.42 25.67
N ALA A 281 11.77 -0.32 26.98
CA ALA A 281 12.83 -1.11 27.60
C ALA A 281 12.62 -2.57 27.16
N LEU A 282 13.64 -3.16 26.55
CA LEU A 282 13.65 -4.56 26.15
C LEU A 282 13.16 -5.41 27.33
N PRO A 283 12.14 -6.28 27.16
CA PRO A 283 11.85 -7.25 28.18
C PRO A 283 13.05 -8.21 28.27
N VAL A 284 13.83 -8.07 29.34
CA VAL A 284 14.75 -9.10 29.80
C VAL A 284 13.87 -10.31 30.11
N SER A 285 13.79 -11.24 29.16
CA SER A 285 13.12 -12.51 29.37
C SER A 285 13.95 -13.34 30.34
N ASN A 286 13.64 -13.23 31.62
CA ASN A 286 13.96 -14.28 32.57
C ASN A 286 13.03 -15.47 32.28
N THR A 287 13.57 -16.43 31.52
CA THR A 287 13.02 -17.78 31.43
C THR A 287 13.02 -18.42 32.81
N ASN A 288 11.83 -18.66 33.36
CA ASN A 288 11.56 -19.76 34.27
C ASN A 288 10.05 -19.99 34.35
N THR A 289 9.52 -20.84 33.47
CA THR A 289 8.28 -21.57 33.78
C THR A 289 8.30 -22.92 33.08
N SER A 290 8.13 -23.94 33.90
CA SER A 290 8.32 -25.36 33.66
C SER A 290 7.30 -25.98 32.70
N LEU A 291 7.75 -27.01 31.98
CA LEU A 291 6.95 -27.98 31.24
C LEU A 291 5.85 -28.59 32.12
N ILE A 292 4.62 -28.61 31.62
CA ILE A 292 3.56 -29.53 32.06
C ILE A 292 3.20 -30.43 30.89
N THR A 293 3.34 -31.73 31.14
CA THR A 293 3.01 -32.91 30.33
C THR A 293 1.49 -33.10 30.22
N PRO A 294 0.93 -33.65 29.10
CA PRO A 294 -0.43 -34.17 29.09
C PRO A 294 -0.46 -35.70 29.12
N SER A 295 -1.24 -36.24 30.05
CA SER A 295 -1.80 -37.61 30.12
C SER A 295 -3.07 -37.42 30.98
N GLU A 296 -4.28 -37.89 30.66
CA GLU A 296 -4.75 -39.20 30.20
C GLU A 296 -6.30 -39.09 30.03
N PRO A 297 -7.14 -40.16 30.07
CA PRO A 297 -7.65 -40.97 28.97
C PRO A 297 -9.14 -40.77 28.61
N ILE A 298 -9.51 -41.36 27.47
CA ILE A 298 -10.87 -41.59 26.95
C ILE A 298 -11.56 -42.75 27.72
N PRO A 299 -12.85 -42.66 28.08
CA PRO A 299 -13.67 -43.84 28.36
C PRO A 299 -14.53 -44.25 27.16
N ALA A 300 -14.46 -45.54 26.85
CA ALA A 300 -15.34 -46.24 25.92
C ALA A 300 -16.65 -46.66 26.62
N HIS A 301 -17.79 -46.52 25.95
CA HIS A 301 -18.92 -47.45 26.03
C HIS A 301 -19.81 -47.33 24.79
N ALA A 302 -20.10 -48.50 24.20
CA ALA A 302 -20.96 -48.74 23.04
C ALA A 302 -22.42 -49.04 23.49
N PRO A 303 -23.26 -49.69 22.66
CA PRO A 303 -24.10 -49.12 21.62
C PRO A 303 -25.60 -49.28 21.93
N ASN A 304 -26.49 -48.58 21.23
CA ASN A 304 -27.87 -49.06 21.12
C ASN A 304 -28.50 -48.77 19.76
N HIS A 305 -29.06 -49.84 19.20
CA HIS A 305 -29.84 -49.90 17.97
C HIS A 305 -31.11 -49.04 18.06
N GLN A 306 -31.47 -48.36 16.97
CA GLN A 306 -32.83 -48.46 16.44
C GLN A 306 -32.91 -48.03 14.98
N THR A 307 -33.39 -48.98 14.18
CA THR A 307 -33.69 -48.95 12.76
C THR A 307 -35.10 -48.39 12.58
N VAL A 308 -35.29 -47.28 11.85
CA VAL A 308 -36.50 -47.02 11.03
C VAL A 308 -36.11 -46.07 9.88
N ASP A 309 -36.21 -46.59 8.67
CA ASP A 309 -36.41 -45.87 7.38
C ASP A 309 -37.79 -46.35 6.87
N PRO A 310 -38.43 -45.80 5.82
CA PRO A 310 -37.98 -44.74 4.89
C PRO A 310 -39.07 -43.70 4.53
N ASP A 311 -38.70 -42.59 3.86
CA ASP A 311 -39.39 -42.08 2.65
C ASP A 311 -38.82 -40.72 2.26
N ILE A 312 -37.90 -40.65 1.28
CA ILE A 312 -37.72 -39.43 0.47
C ILE A 312 -37.52 -39.80 -1.00
N THR A 313 -38.56 -39.46 -1.75
CA THR A 313 -38.72 -39.42 -3.20
C THR A 313 -37.53 -38.78 -3.93
N ILE A 314 -36.93 -39.56 -4.83
CA ILE A 314 -35.94 -39.10 -5.82
C ILE A 314 -36.70 -38.47 -7.00
N ALA A 315 -36.64 -37.15 -7.16
CA ALA A 315 -37.03 -36.46 -8.37
C ALA A 315 -35.83 -36.30 -9.31
N GLN A 316 -36.02 -36.80 -10.52
CA GLN A 316 -35.09 -36.90 -11.64
C GLN A 316 -34.67 -35.51 -12.14
N GLN A 317 -33.36 -35.24 -12.23
CA GLN A 317 -32.84 -34.15 -13.04
C GLN A 317 -32.82 -34.58 -14.51
N THR A 318 -33.76 -34.02 -15.28
CA THR A 318 -33.77 -34.08 -16.73
C THR A 318 -32.62 -33.27 -17.32
N THR A 319 -31.81 -33.96 -18.11
CA THR A 319 -30.89 -33.44 -19.13
C THR A 319 -31.53 -32.36 -20.00
N LYS A 320 -30.86 -31.22 -20.21
CA LYS A 320 -31.24 -30.26 -21.26
C LYS A 320 -30.02 -29.67 -21.99
N ALA A 321 -29.86 -30.19 -23.21
CA ALA A 321 -29.45 -29.55 -24.47
C ALA A 321 -28.34 -28.47 -24.50
N ARG A 322 -27.23 -28.90 -25.10
CA ARG A 322 -26.19 -28.12 -25.81
C ARG A 322 -26.78 -27.27 -26.94
N PRO A 323 -26.52 -25.96 -27.02
CA PRO A 323 -26.81 -25.17 -28.22
C PRO A 323 -25.69 -25.31 -29.26
N GLN A 324 -26.08 -25.60 -30.51
CA GLN A 324 -25.21 -25.52 -31.67
C GLN A 324 -24.92 -24.05 -32.07
N PRO A 325 -23.77 -23.77 -32.70
CA PRO A 325 -23.43 -22.45 -33.21
C PRO A 325 -24.23 -22.13 -34.48
N LYS A 326 -24.97 -21.01 -34.47
CA LYS A 326 -25.58 -20.44 -35.67
C LYS A 326 -24.50 -19.73 -36.50
N GLN A 327 -24.25 -20.25 -37.69
CA GLN A 327 -23.61 -19.51 -38.78
C GLN A 327 -24.56 -18.40 -39.25
N GLY A 328 -24.07 -17.16 -39.26
CA GLY A 328 -24.81 -15.97 -39.65
C GLY A 328 -23.98 -15.06 -40.55
N LYS A 329 -24.17 -15.28 -41.86
CA LYS A 329 -24.14 -14.35 -43.01
C LYS A 329 -23.41 -13.01 -42.88
N GLY A 330 -22.54 -12.79 -43.86
CA GLY A 330 -21.71 -11.61 -44.06
C GLY A 330 -22.48 -10.29 -44.16
N HIS A 331 -21.80 -9.25 -43.72
CA HIS A 331 -22.16 -7.87 -44.00
C HIS A 331 -20.99 -7.19 -44.72
N VAL A 332 -21.37 -6.51 -45.78
CA VAL A 332 -20.54 -5.81 -46.76
C VAL A 332 -19.86 -4.62 -46.08
N VAL A 333 -18.54 -4.53 -46.24
CA VAL A 333 -17.74 -3.36 -45.84
C VAL A 333 -17.93 -2.29 -46.91
N SER A 334 -18.73 -1.26 -46.60
CA SER A 334 -18.73 0.01 -47.32
C SER A 334 -17.58 0.86 -46.82
N THR A 335 -16.55 1.00 -47.65
CA THR A 335 -15.49 2.01 -47.55
C THR A 335 -16.05 3.37 -47.93
N SER A 336 -16.18 4.29 -46.96
CA SER A 336 -16.38 5.71 -47.25
C SER A 336 -15.03 6.41 -47.38
N HIS A 337 -14.76 6.90 -48.59
CA HIS A 337 -13.75 7.90 -48.91
C HIS A 337 -13.87 9.11 -47.97
N ILE A 338 -12.73 9.57 -47.46
CA ILE A 338 -12.58 10.91 -46.90
C ILE A 338 -11.82 11.71 -47.95
N ASP A 339 -12.54 12.58 -48.64
CA ASP A 339 -11.97 13.62 -49.48
C ASP A 339 -11.30 14.67 -48.59
N VAL A 340 -10.01 14.88 -48.85
CA VAL A 340 -9.22 15.98 -48.30
C VAL A 340 -9.47 17.18 -49.20
N ASP A 341 -10.34 18.09 -48.76
CA ASP A 341 -10.54 19.36 -49.46
C ASP A 341 -9.75 20.48 -48.79
N THR A 342 -9.06 21.21 -49.66
CA THR A 342 -8.10 22.28 -49.40
C THR A 342 -8.81 23.61 -49.63
N ASN A 343 -8.50 24.65 -48.82
CA ASN A 343 -8.74 26.11 -49.00
C ASN A 343 -9.42 26.71 -47.75
N GLN A 344 -9.16 27.92 -47.25
CA GLN A 344 -8.21 29.02 -47.47
C GLN A 344 -8.41 29.99 -46.28
N PRO A 345 -7.55 31.00 -46.07
CA PRO A 345 -7.55 31.83 -44.87
C PRO A 345 -8.63 32.94 -44.89
N ARG A 346 -9.28 33.15 -43.73
CA ARG A 346 -10.24 34.24 -43.50
C ARG A 346 -9.49 35.55 -43.27
N GLN A 347 -9.59 36.47 -44.23
CA GLN A 347 -9.33 37.90 -44.03
C GLN A 347 -10.50 38.53 -43.25
N THR A 348 -10.21 39.34 -42.24
CA THR A 348 -11.18 40.24 -41.61
C THR A 348 -10.69 41.68 -41.74
N HIS A 349 -11.35 42.43 -42.63
CA HIS A 349 -11.36 43.89 -42.69
C HIS A 349 -12.67 44.42 -42.07
N GLY A 350 -12.59 45.57 -41.39
CA GLY A 350 -13.73 46.36 -40.90
C GLY A 350 -13.30 47.21 -39.70
N ARG A 351 -12.67 48.37 -39.91
CA ARG A 351 -13.23 49.71 -40.22
C ARG A 351 -14.02 50.32 -39.05
N ALA A 352 -13.52 51.49 -38.64
CA ALA A 352 -13.89 52.34 -37.51
C ALA A 352 -15.33 52.90 -37.52
N PRO A 353 -15.69 53.62 -36.45
CA PRO A 353 -16.34 54.91 -36.59
C PRO A 353 -15.55 56.04 -35.91
N ARG A 354 -15.50 57.17 -36.61
CA ARG A 354 -15.37 58.52 -36.04
C ARG A 354 -16.75 58.97 -35.60
N GLU A 355 -16.83 59.59 -34.43
CA GLU A 355 -17.39 60.93 -34.21
C GLU A 355 -16.78 61.51 -32.94
#